data_AF-A0A820CX52-F1
#
_entry.id   AF-A0A820CX52-F1
#
_cell.length_a   1.000
_cell.length_b   1.000
_cell.length_c   1.000
_cell.angle_alpha   90.00
_cell.angle_beta   90.00
_cell.angle_gamma   90.00
#
_symmetry.space_group_name_H-M   'P 1'
#
loop_
_entity.id
_entity.type
_entity.pdbx_description
1 polymer ?
#
loop_
_entity_poly.entity_id
_entity_poly.type
_entity_poly.pdbx_seq_one_letter_code
_entity_poly.pdbx_strand_id
1 'polypeptide(L)'
;MRFCFDLDNTLVSYPTKYGDYSTVEPKVKNIQLVRELHRAGHYIIIQTARRMKTHKSNIGAVIADIGRITLETLAKFDIPYDELLFGKPYADVYVDDLAIHALIDTTKEIGWSLDDTTHNIHNPKQVKGFISSRHFHTVQQLDNMIIKSSSIDCLQGEIYFYRNIPPSIRDLFPQLDRIETNKDAGISSIIMEKINGTTYSHLFTNLCLTEGRLLKFLSSLQRIHLSLPIETTALKPNIYANYSNKILSRYNQYIDTYVSIDEYFRKYSESSMISSAEFVDCIIQYFAEYESPKQGVLSSMIHGEPVFSNALLTPDSHV
;
A
#
# COMPACT_ATOMS: atom_id res chain seq x y z
N MET A 1 -1.01 17.43 -9.97
CA MET A 1 -2.35 17.27 -9.34
C MET A 1 -2.57 18.38 -8.33
N ARG A 2 -3.82 18.74 -8.07
CA ARG A 2 -4.20 19.77 -7.09
C ARG A 2 -4.78 19.06 -5.86
N PHE A 3 -4.29 19.40 -4.67
CA PHE A 3 -4.80 18.87 -3.41
C PHE A 3 -5.41 20.01 -2.60
N CYS A 4 -6.64 19.83 -2.13
CA CYS A 4 -7.31 20.78 -1.26
C CYS A 4 -7.33 20.22 0.17
N PHE A 5 -6.59 20.86 1.06
CA PHE A 5 -6.53 20.51 2.47
C PHE A 5 -7.39 21.48 3.28
N ASP A 6 -8.20 20.93 4.16
CA ASP A 6 -8.75 21.67 5.28
C ASP A 6 -7.63 22.06 6.28
N LEU A 7 -7.87 23.04 7.16
CA LEU A 7 -6.86 23.50 8.12
C LEU A 7 -7.11 22.93 9.53
N ASP A 8 -8.19 23.37 10.17
CA ASP A 8 -8.49 23.04 11.57
C ASP A 8 -8.96 21.60 11.71
N ASN A 9 -8.31 20.84 12.59
CA ASN A 9 -8.45 19.40 12.75
C ASN A 9 -7.99 18.54 11.54
N THR A 10 -7.36 19.15 10.52
CA THR A 10 -6.78 18.44 9.37
C THR A 10 -5.26 18.59 9.31
N LEU A 11 -4.73 19.81 9.30
CA LEU A 11 -3.29 20.08 9.37
C LEU A 11 -2.85 20.54 10.75
N VAL A 12 -3.76 21.14 11.53
CA VAL A 12 -3.52 21.53 12.92
C VAL A 12 -4.65 21.03 13.81
N SER A 13 -4.46 21.00 15.12
CA SER A 13 -5.52 20.69 16.09
C SER A 13 -6.55 21.82 16.18
N TYR A 14 -7.63 21.60 16.93
CA TYR A 14 -8.38 22.72 17.48
C TYR A 14 -7.53 23.52 18.47
N PRO A 15 -7.85 24.81 18.70
CA PRO A 15 -7.20 25.62 19.73
C PRO A 15 -7.24 24.95 21.11
N THR A 16 -6.09 24.86 21.80
CA THR A 16 -6.04 24.33 23.17
C THR A 16 -6.67 25.29 24.18
N LYS A 17 -6.68 26.60 23.85
CA LYS A 17 -7.48 27.62 24.54
C LYS A 17 -8.63 28.07 23.64
N TYR A 18 -9.85 28.08 24.18
CA TYR A 18 -11.06 28.42 23.42
C TYR A 18 -10.93 29.77 22.71
N GLY A 19 -11.06 29.77 21.38
CA GLY A 19 -11.00 30.97 20.54
C GLY A 19 -9.58 31.47 20.22
N ASP A 20 -8.54 30.94 20.84
CA ASP A 20 -7.15 31.38 20.64
C ASP A 20 -6.41 30.45 19.66
N TYR A 21 -6.56 30.75 18.37
CA TYR A 21 -5.95 30.00 17.28
C TYR A 21 -4.41 30.06 17.24
N SER A 22 -3.74 30.85 18.09
CA SER A 22 -2.28 30.79 18.24
C SER A 22 -1.81 29.54 18.99
N THR A 23 -2.72 28.86 19.67
CA THR A 23 -2.46 27.72 20.56
C THR A 23 -2.76 26.36 19.93
N VAL A 24 -2.94 26.31 18.60
CA VAL A 24 -3.11 25.07 17.86
C VAL A 24 -1.78 24.28 17.80
N GLU A 25 -1.89 22.96 17.69
CA GLU A 25 -0.77 22.04 17.59
C GLU A 25 -0.69 21.41 16.18
N PRO A 26 0.51 21.05 15.69
CA PRO A 26 0.67 20.51 14.35
C PRO A 26 0.21 19.04 14.25
N LYS A 27 -0.56 18.69 13.22
CA LYS A 27 -0.78 17.29 12.83
C LYS A 27 0.37 16.80 11.96
N VAL A 28 1.46 16.41 12.63
CA VAL A 28 2.77 16.13 12.02
C VAL A 28 2.70 15.25 10.76
N LYS A 29 1.97 14.13 10.81
CA LYS A 29 1.83 13.21 9.66
C LYS A 29 1.20 13.89 8.44
N ASN A 30 0.14 14.66 8.63
CA ASN A 30 -0.56 15.34 7.54
C ASN A 30 0.25 16.53 7.00
N ILE A 31 0.95 17.27 7.86
CA ILE A 31 1.86 18.33 7.43
C ILE A 31 3.02 17.75 6.60
N GLN A 32 3.58 16.62 7.03
CA GLN A 32 4.64 15.95 6.27
C GLN A 32 4.14 15.54 4.88
N LEU A 33 2.92 14.99 4.80
CA LEU A 33 2.28 14.68 3.54
C LEU A 33 2.17 15.90 2.62
N VAL A 34 1.65 17.03 3.12
CA VAL A 34 1.56 18.28 2.36
C VAL A 34 2.93 18.72 1.84
N ARG A 35 3.96 18.65 2.67
CA ARG A 35 5.33 19.00 2.27
C ARG A 35 5.86 18.11 1.17
N GLU A 36 5.67 16.80 1.27
CA GLU A 36 6.13 15.87 0.25
C GLU A 36 5.39 16.04 -1.07
N LEU A 37 4.07 16.22 -1.01
CA LEU A 37 3.26 16.51 -2.19
C LEU A 37 3.73 17.81 -2.87
N HIS A 38 3.91 18.88 -2.11
CA HIS A 38 4.42 20.14 -2.64
C HIS A 38 5.82 19.99 -3.24
N ARG A 39 6.74 19.33 -2.53
CA ARG A 39 8.11 19.05 -3.03
C ARG A 39 8.11 18.15 -4.27
N ALA A 40 7.05 17.39 -4.54
CA ALA A 40 6.88 16.59 -5.74
C ALA A 40 6.24 17.37 -6.91
N GLY A 41 6.00 18.67 -6.75
CA GLY A 41 5.43 19.53 -7.77
C GLY A 41 3.90 19.48 -7.83
N HIS A 42 3.24 18.95 -6.80
CA HIS A 42 1.79 19.05 -6.68
C HIS A 42 1.38 20.41 -6.14
N TYR A 43 0.19 20.86 -6.56
CA TYR A 43 -0.36 22.15 -6.20
C TYR A 43 -1.20 22.00 -4.93
N ILE A 44 -0.92 22.81 -3.90
CA ILE A 44 -1.52 22.72 -2.58
C ILE A 44 -2.43 23.92 -2.34
N ILE A 45 -3.71 23.63 -2.13
CA ILE A 45 -4.73 24.60 -1.72
C ILE A 45 -5.05 24.33 -0.26
N ILE A 46 -5.02 25.35 0.59
CA ILE A 46 -5.55 25.28 1.95
C ILE A 46 -6.88 26.02 1.97
N GLN A 47 -7.97 25.33 2.28
CA GLN A 47 -9.31 25.92 2.35
C GLN A 47 -9.87 25.80 3.78
N THR A 48 -10.17 26.92 4.43
CA THR A 48 -10.50 26.93 5.87
C THR A 48 -11.84 27.58 6.21
N ALA A 49 -12.56 26.97 7.15
CA ALA A 49 -13.79 27.49 7.77
C ALA A 49 -13.51 28.26 9.07
N ARG A 50 -12.24 28.52 9.38
CA ARG A 50 -11.80 29.19 10.61
C ARG A 50 -12.55 30.49 10.85
N ARG A 51 -13.19 30.60 12.01
CA ARG A 51 -14.02 31.75 12.45
C ARG A 51 -15.17 32.16 11.51
N MET A 52 -15.55 31.32 10.54
CA MET A 52 -16.70 31.58 9.67
C MET A 52 -18.01 31.64 10.45
N LYS A 53 -18.19 30.76 11.45
CA LYS A 53 -19.35 30.80 12.36
C LYS A 53 -19.40 32.10 13.17
N THR A 54 -18.25 32.51 13.73
CA THR A 54 -18.13 33.73 14.55
C THR A 54 -18.53 34.98 13.79
N HIS A 55 -18.15 35.07 12.51
CA HIS A 55 -18.38 36.24 11.66
C HIS A 55 -19.58 36.11 10.73
N LYS A 56 -20.48 35.14 10.96
CA LYS A 56 -21.69 34.94 10.16
C LYS A 56 -21.39 34.89 8.65
N SER A 57 -20.33 34.18 8.29
CA SER A 57 -19.83 34.03 6.92
C SER A 57 -19.33 35.30 6.22
N ASN A 58 -19.07 36.38 6.96
CA ASN A 58 -18.41 37.57 6.41
C ASN A 58 -16.90 37.34 6.28
N ILE A 59 -16.45 37.01 5.07
CA ILE A 59 -15.05 36.69 4.77
C ILE A 59 -14.11 37.86 5.09
N GLY A 60 -14.52 39.10 4.78
CA GLY A 60 -13.70 40.29 5.06
C GLY A 60 -13.44 40.47 6.55
N ALA A 61 -14.46 40.27 7.39
CA ALA A 61 -14.34 40.30 8.84
C ALA A 61 -13.46 39.15 9.37
N VAL A 62 -13.59 37.95 8.81
CA VAL A 62 -12.72 36.81 9.16
C VAL A 62 -11.26 37.14 8.88
N ILE A 63 -10.94 37.63 7.67
CA ILE A 63 -9.57 37.94 7.27
C ILE A 63 -8.98 39.04 8.17
N ALA A 64 -9.75 40.10 8.43
CA ALA A 64 -9.31 41.19 9.31
C ALA A 64 -8.98 40.71 10.74
N ASP A 65 -9.70 39.70 11.23
CA ASP A 65 -9.62 39.23 12.60
C ASP A 65 -8.63 38.05 12.80
N ILE A 66 -8.53 37.12 11.85
CA ILE A 66 -7.71 35.89 12.00
C ILE A 66 -6.71 35.63 10.87
N GLY A 67 -6.69 36.47 9.83
CA GLY A 67 -5.79 36.30 8.68
C GLY A 67 -4.32 36.22 9.09
N ARG A 68 -3.87 37.20 9.88
CA ARG A 68 -2.47 37.28 10.36
C ARG A 68 -2.06 36.04 11.16
N ILE A 69 -2.85 35.65 12.15
CA ILE A 69 -2.58 34.47 12.99
C ILE A 69 -2.53 33.20 12.16
N THR A 70 -3.39 33.09 11.13
CA THR A 70 -3.41 31.94 10.24
C THR A 70 -2.13 31.85 9.40
N LEU A 71 -1.70 32.97 8.80
CA LEU A 71 -0.44 33.03 8.05
C LEU A 71 0.78 32.74 8.95
N GLU A 72 0.81 33.30 10.15
CA GLU A 72 1.85 33.04 11.15
C GLU A 72 1.89 31.56 11.56
N THR A 73 0.73 30.90 11.67
CA THR A 73 0.63 29.46 11.96
C THR A 73 1.22 28.62 10.84
N LEU A 74 0.85 28.92 9.58
CA LEU A 74 1.38 28.20 8.41
C LEU A 74 2.91 28.35 8.31
N ALA A 75 3.43 29.56 8.56
CA ALA A 75 4.86 29.83 8.59
C ALA A 75 5.55 29.11 9.77
N LYS A 76 4.99 29.20 10.98
CA LYS A 76 5.52 28.57 12.20
C LYS A 76 5.70 27.06 12.04
N PHE A 77 4.74 26.41 11.39
CA PHE A 77 4.78 24.95 11.16
C PHE A 77 5.33 24.56 9.79
N ASP A 78 5.85 25.52 9.02
CA ASP A 78 6.44 25.31 7.71
C ASP A 78 5.54 24.43 6.80
N ILE A 79 4.28 24.86 6.68
CA ILE A 79 3.26 24.22 5.85
C ILE A 79 3.26 24.93 4.50
N PRO A 80 3.73 24.29 3.41
CA PRO A 80 3.72 24.91 2.09
C PRO A 80 2.30 24.92 1.50
N TYR A 81 1.99 25.96 0.74
CA TYR A 81 0.74 26.11 0.00
C TYR A 81 0.92 27.05 -1.19
N ASP A 82 0.19 26.81 -2.26
CA ASP A 82 0.10 27.69 -3.43
C ASP A 82 -1.09 28.64 -3.31
N GLU A 83 -2.18 28.19 -2.69
CA GLU A 83 -3.41 28.98 -2.44
C GLU A 83 -3.88 28.84 -0.99
N LEU A 84 -4.30 29.96 -0.39
CA LEU A 84 -5.00 29.99 0.90
C LEU A 84 -6.37 30.63 0.72
N LEU A 85 -7.42 29.83 0.91
CA LEU A 85 -8.80 30.22 0.70
C LEU A 85 -9.53 30.27 2.06
N PHE A 86 -9.87 31.49 2.51
CA PHE A 86 -10.88 31.70 3.54
C PHE A 86 -12.28 31.59 2.92
N GLY A 87 -13.29 31.32 3.73
CA GLY A 87 -14.67 31.31 3.26
C GLY A 87 -15.28 29.92 3.07
N LYS A 88 -14.61 28.84 3.50
CA LYS A 88 -15.23 27.51 3.53
C LYS A 88 -16.50 27.57 4.40
N PRO A 89 -17.67 27.12 3.90
CA PRO A 89 -18.91 27.17 4.67
C PRO A 89 -18.75 26.47 6.03
N TYR A 90 -19.23 27.07 7.13
CA TYR A 90 -19.34 26.33 8.38
C TYR A 90 -20.54 25.37 8.26
N ALA A 91 -20.25 24.08 8.06
CA ALA A 91 -21.25 23.04 7.83
C ALA A 91 -21.13 21.92 8.86
N ASP A 92 -22.25 21.26 9.16
CA ASP A 92 -22.28 20.07 10.03
C ASP A 92 -21.80 18.82 9.28
N VAL A 93 -22.01 18.75 7.96
CA VAL A 93 -21.60 17.63 7.10
C VAL A 93 -21.10 18.15 5.74
N TYR A 94 -20.02 17.56 5.22
CA TYR A 94 -19.56 17.74 3.85
C TYR A 94 -19.82 16.43 3.07
N VAL A 95 -20.43 16.55 1.89
CA VAL A 95 -20.66 15.43 0.95
C VAL A 95 -20.03 15.85 -0.37
N ASP A 96 -19.00 15.12 -0.79
CA ASP A 96 -18.17 15.46 -1.93
C ASP A 96 -17.56 14.17 -2.49
N ASP A 97 -17.57 14.00 -3.81
CA ASP A 97 -17.12 12.79 -4.51
C ASP A 97 -15.59 12.66 -4.55
N LEU A 98 -14.86 13.74 -4.30
CA LEU A 98 -13.40 13.78 -4.21
C LEU A 98 -12.91 13.91 -2.76
N ALA A 99 -13.81 13.92 -1.78
CA ALA A 99 -13.43 14.05 -0.39
C ALA A 99 -12.75 12.79 0.17
N ILE A 100 -11.66 13.04 0.89
CA ILE A 100 -10.96 12.05 1.70
C ILE A 100 -11.05 12.50 3.15
N HIS A 101 -11.42 11.58 4.03
CA HIS A 101 -11.57 11.90 5.44
C HIS A 101 -10.20 12.12 6.11
N ALA A 102 -9.98 13.28 6.71
CA ALA A 102 -8.66 13.65 7.26
C ALA A 102 -8.28 12.90 8.56
N LEU A 103 -9.22 12.18 9.19
CA LEU A 103 -8.98 11.41 10.43
C LEU A 103 -8.68 9.93 10.17
N ILE A 104 -8.73 9.46 8.92
CA ILE A 104 -8.22 8.13 8.54
C ILE A 104 -6.80 8.27 8.00
N ASP A 105 -6.20 7.18 7.51
CA ASP A 105 -4.87 7.24 6.93
C ASP A 105 -4.88 7.92 5.56
N THR A 106 -4.86 9.25 5.55
CA THR A 106 -4.88 10.07 4.33
C THR A 106 -3.79 9.68 3.35
N THR A 107 -2.62 9.24 3.83
CA THR A 107 -1.49 8.83 2.98
C THR A 107 -1.86 7.60 2.15
N LYS A 108 -2.52 6.62 2.78
CA LYS A 108 -3.01 5.41 2.11
C LYS A 108 -4.14 5.71 1.14
N GLU A 109 -5.10 6.54 1.53
CA GLU A 109 -6.28 6.85 0.71
C GLU A 109 -5.90 7.61 -0.57
N ILE A 110 -4.90 8.50 -0.51
CA ILE A 110 -4.41 9.18 -1.72
C ILE A 110 -3.36 8.37 -2.50
N GLY A 111 -2.92 7.23 -1.96
CA GLY A 111 -1.86 6.41 -2.56
C GLY A 111 -0.45 7.00 -2.45
N TRP A 112 -0.16 7.82 -1.44
CA TRP A 112 1.15 8.43 -1.21
C TRP A 112 1.87 7.77 -0.04
N SER A 113 3.09 7.28 -0.26
CA SER A 113 3.94 6.76 0.83
C SER A 113 4.82 7.88 1.35
N LEU A 114 4.78 8.14 2.65
CA LEU A 114 5.71 9.07 3.29
C LEU A 114 7.13 8.50 3.29
N ASP A 115 8.13 9.37 3.19
CA ASP A 115 9.54 9.00 3.33
C ASP A 115 9.82 8.69 4.81
N ASP A 116 9.63 7.45 5.26
CA ASP A 116 9.92 7.05 6.64
C ASP A 116 11.44 7.07 6.90
N THR A 117 11.92 8.15 7.52
CA THR A 117 13.32 8.30 7.96
C THR A 117 13.68 7.42 9.17
N THR A 118 12.72 6.73 9.78
CA THR A 118 12.94 5.92 10.99
C THR A 118 13.29 4.45 10.70
N HIS A 119 13.14 3.98 9.45
CA HIS A 119 13.43 2.57 9.10
C HIS A 119 14.47 2.37 7.99
N ASN A 120 15.11 3.41 7.45
CA ASN A 120 16.02 3.25 6.31
C ASN A 120 17.34 4.00 6.46
N ILE A 121 18.30 3.40 7.18
CA ILE A 121 19.71 3.83 7.20
C ILE A 121 20.48 3.34 5.95
N HIS A 122 19.86 2.56 5.05
CA HIS A 122 20.59 1.86 3.99
C HIS A 122 19.99 1.94 2.56
N ASN A 123 19.57 3.11 2.07
CA ASN A 123 19.57 3.32 0.60
C ASN A 123 19.35 4.79 0.15
N PRO A 124 20.25 5.39 -0.67
CA PRO A 124 20.23 6.82 -1.00
C PRO A 124 19.50 7.20 -2.31
N LYS A 125 18.63 6.38 -2.89
CA LYS A 125 17.93 6.74 -4.15
C LYS A 125 16.47 6.30 -4.17
N GLN A 126 15.62 7.13 -3.54
CA GLN A 126 14.16 7.00 -3.55
C GLN A 126 13.56 7.78 -4.73
N VAL A 127 12.62 7.18 -5.46
CA VAL A 127 11.76 7.89 -6.41
C VAL A 127 10.49 8.32 -5.67
N LYS A 128 10.27 9.63 -5.59
CA LYS A 128 9.12 10.27 -4.93
C LYS A 128 7.78 9.74 -5.44
N GLY A 129 6.85 9.42 -4.54
CA GLY A 129 5.43 9.22 -4.86
C GLY A 129 5.00 7.83 -5.33
N PHE A 130 5.83 6.79 -5.17
CA PHE A 130 5.47 5.39 -5.49
C PHE A 130 5.50 4.50 -4.25
N ILE A 131 4.59 3.52 -4.20
CA ILE A 131 4.65 2.41 -3.23
C ILE A 131 5.95 1.65 -3.49
N SER A 132 6.84 1.65 -2.49
CA SER A 132 8.15 0.99 -2.62
C SER A 132 7.98 -0.51 -2.89
N SER A 133 8.74 -1.02 -3.88
CA SER A 133 8.95 -2.45 -4.01
C SER A 133 9.65 -2.98 -2.75
N ARG A 134 9.38 -4.25 -2.39
CA ARG A 134 10.10 -4.96 -1.31
C ARG A 134 11.61 -4.66 -1.44
N HIS A 135 12.25 -4.37 -0.29
CA HIS A 135 13.59 -3.77 -0.03
C HIS A 135 14.82 -4.20 -0.86
N PHE A 136 14.67 -4.96 -1.95
CA PHE A 136 15.74 -5.59 -2.73
C PHE A 136 15.65 -5.33 -4.24
N HIS A 137 14.52 -4.85 -4.75
CA HIS A 137 14.32 -4.66 -6.20
C HIS A 137 14.37 -3.18 -6.60
N THR A 138 15.02 -2.90 -7.73
CA THR A 138 14.93 -1.62 -8.46
C THR A 138 14.06 -1.84 -9.70
N VAL A 139 13.04 -1.00 -9.91
CA VAL A 139 12.19 -1.04 -11.10
C VAL A 139 12.36 0.27 -11.86
N GLN A 140 12.65 0.17 -13.16
CA GLN A 140 12.75 1.30 -14.07
C GLN A 140 11.79 1.08 -15.24
N GLN A 141 11.15 2.15 -15.68
CA GLN A 141 10.33 2.13 -16.88
C GLN A 141 11.08 2.83 -18.01
N LEU A 142 11.19 2.16 -19.16
CA LEU A 142 11.76 2.73 -20.38
C LEU A 142 10.78 2.49 -21.52
N ASP A 143 10.13 3.55 -22.00
CA ASP A 143 9.11 3.49 -23.06
C ASP A 143 8.03 2.42 -22.78
N ASN A 144 8.06 1.33 -23.56
CA ASN A 144 7.12 0.19 -23.50
C ASN A 144 7.69 -1.02 -22.73
N MET A 145 8.78 -0.84 -21.98
CA MET A 145 9.45 -1.89 -21.23
C MET A 145 9.58 -1.54 -19.74
N ILE A 146 9.64 -2.59 -18.93
CA ILE A 146 9.98 -2.57 -17.51
C ILE A 146 11.30 -3.30 -17.31
N ILE A 147 12.23 -2.65 -16.62
CA ILE A 147 13.50 -3.22 -16.19
C ILE A 147 13.42 -3.44 -14.69
N LYS A 148 13.51 -4.69 -14.26
CA LYS A 148 13.56 -5.08 -12.85
C LYS A 148 14.93 -5.65 -12.50
N SER A 149 15.66 -4.97 -11.62
CA SER A 149 17.02 -5.31 -11.24
C SER A 149 17.14 -5.64 -9.76
N SER A 150 17.98 -6.60 -9.41
CA SER A 150 18.28 -7.01 -8.03
C SER A 150 19.51 -7.92 -8.00
N SER A 151 19.94 -8.33 -6.80
CA SER A 151 20.95 -9.39 -6.67
C SER A 151 20.57 -10.65 -7.45
N ILE A 152 21.58 -11.38 -7.94
CA ILE A 152 21.38 -12.61 -8.71
C ILE A 152 20.48 -13.58 -7.95
N ASP A 153 20.76 -13.83 -6.67
CA ASP A 153 20.05 -14.80 -5.83
C ASP A 153 18.57 -14.46 -5.66
N CYS A 154 18.23 -13.17 -5.53
CA CYS A 154 16.84 -12.75 -5.39
C CYS A 154 16.01 -12.96 -6.67
N LEU A 155 16.61 -12.87 -7.86
CA LEU A 155 15.88 -12.99 -9.13
C LEU A 155 15.90 -14.39 -9.74
N GLN A 156 16.66 -15.35 -9.19
CA GLN A 156 16.79 -16.68 -9.80
C GLN A 156 15.43 -17.35 -10.04
N GLY A 157 14.52 -17.28 -9.05
CA GLY A 157 13.19 -17.88 -9.16
C GLY A 157 12.31 -17.23 -10.22
N GLU A 158 12.34 -15.90 -10.32
CA GLU A 158 11.55 -15.15 -11.31
C GLU A 158 12.11 -15.30 -12.72
N ILE A 159 13.44 -15.30 -12.86
CA ILE A 159 14.15 -15.64 -14.11
C ILE A 159 13.76 -17.04 -14.57
N TYR A 160 13.77 -18.02 -13.66
CA TYR A 160 13.34 -19.38 -13.97
C TYR A 160 11.89 -19.40 -14.42
N PHE A 161 11.00 -18.70 -13.73
CA PHE A 161 9.58 -18.61 -14.10
C PHE A 161 9.41 -18.09 -15.53
N TYR A 162 9.94 -16.91 -15.86
CA TYR A 162 9.79 -16.32 -17.21
C TYR A 162 10.39 -17.16 -18.33
N ARG A 163 11.47 -17.92 -18.07
CA ARG A 163 12.05 -18.84 -19.05
C ARG A 163 11.20 -20.09 -19.30
N ASN A 164 10.33 -20.46 -18.37
CA ASN A 164 9.62 -21.74 -18.38
C ASN A 164 8.09 -21.60 -18.43
N ILE A 165 7.55 -20.41 -18.72
CA ILE A 165 6.09 -20.21 -18.82
C ILE A 165 5.51 -21.07 -19.97
N PRO A 166 4.57 -21.99 -19.67
CA PRO A 166 3.92 -22.81 -20.69
C PRO A 166 3.26 -21.95 -21.77
N PRO A 167 3.30 -22.38 -23.05
CA PRO A 167 2.66 -21.64 -24.14
C PRO A 167 1.16 -21.38 -23.93
N SER A 168 0.45 -22.24 -23.19
CA SER A 168 -1.00 -22.15 -22.94
C SER A 168 -1.43 -21.01 -22.00
N ILE A 169 -0.49 -20.42 -21.26
CA ILE A 169 -0.73 -19.35 -20.30
C ILE A 169 0.23 -18.16 -20.47
N ARG A 170 1.03 -18.16 -21.54
CA ARG A 170 2.03 -17.12 -21.79
C ARG A 170 1.40 -15.74 -22.00
N ASP A 171 0.18 -15.70 -22.53
CA ASP A 171 -0.63 -14.49 -22.72
C ASP A 171 -1.06 -13.82 -21.41
N LEU A 172 -0.97 -14.50 -20.27
CA LEU A 172 -1.37 -13.97 -18.95
C LEU A 172 -0.22 -13.26 -18.21
N PHE A 173 0.98 -13.20 -18.81
CA PHE A 173 2.16 -12.61 -18.19
C PHE A 173 2.87 -11.67 -19.17
N PRO A 174 3.60 -10.66 -18.67
CA PRO A 174 4.40 -9.78 -19.53
C PRO A 174 5.38 -10.57 -20.40
N GLN A 175 5.52 -10.19 -21.66
CA GLN A 175 6.49 -10.83 -22.53
C GLN A 175 7.92 -10.53 -22.04
N LEU A 176 8.72 -11.57 -21.84
CA LEU A 176 10.15 -11.44 -21.56
C LEU A 176 10.87 -10.99 -22.85
N ASP A 177 11.61 -9.88 -22.78
CA ASP A 177 12.51 -9.45 -23.84
C ASP A 177 13.88 -10.13 -23.68
N ARG A 178 14.56 -9.85 -22.56
CA ARG A 178 15.87 -10.43 -22.26
C ARG A 178 16.22 -10.36 -20.77
N ILE A 179 17.31 -11.03 -20.41
CA ILE A 179 17.85 -11.07 -19.06
C ILE A 179 19.32 -10.68 -19.14
N GLU A 180 19.71 -9.67 -18.37
CA GLU A 180 21.09 -9.18 -18.29
C GLU A 180 21.67 -9.52 -16.93
N THR A 181 22.81 -10.19 -16.88
CA THR A 181 23.49 -10.57 -15.63
C THR A 181 24.91 -10.03 -15.62
N ASN A 182 25.22 -9.20 -14.63
CA ASN A 182 26.57 -8.75 -14.33
C ASN A 182 27.09 -9.54 -13.13
N LYS A 183 27.92 -10.56 -13.39
CA LYS A 183 28.48 -11.44 -12.35
C LYS A 183 29.43 -10.69 -11.41
N ASP A 184 30.19 -9.73 -11.93
CA ASP A 184 31.16 -8.95 -11.14
C ASP A 184 30.46 -8.03 -10.14
N ALA A 185 29.32 -7.46 -10.53
CA ALA A 185 28.48 -6.64 -9.67
C ALA A 185 27.49 -7.46 -8.83
N GLY A 186 27.34 -8.76 -9.08
CA GLY A 186 26.36 -9.63 -8.41
C GLY A 186 24.90 -9.29 -8.71
N ILE A 187 24.61 -8.65 -9.85
CA ILE A 187 23.28 -8.11 -10.20
C ILE A 187 22.73 -8.79 -11.45
N SER A 188 21.43 -9.09 -11.43
CA SER A 188 20.65 -9.47 -12.60
C SER A 188 19.54 -8.45 -12.86
N SER A 189 19.16 -8.30 -14.13
CA SER A 189 18.04 -7.48 -14.58
C SER A 189 17.14 -8.29 -15.52
N ILE A 190 15.84 -8.26 -15.28
CA ILE A 190 14.82 -8.82 -16.15
C ILE A 190 14.18 -7.66 -16.92
N ILE A 191 14.24 -7.71 -18.24
CA ILE A 191 13.63 -6.72 -19.13
C ILE A 191 12.42 -7.39 -19.77
N MET A 192 11.25 -6.79 -19.53
CA MET A 192 9.96 -7.34 -19.94
C MET A 192 9.03 -6.24 -20.44
N GLU A 193 8.02 -6.63 -21.19
CA GLU A 193 6.96 -5.75 -21.67
C GLU A 193 6.29 -4.98 -20.52
N LYS A 194 5.96 -3.71 -20.77
CA LYS A 194 5.08 -2.94 -19.91
C LYS A 194 3.62 -3.19 -20.29
N ILE A 195 2.86 -3.79 -19.37
CA ILE A 195 1.42 -3.94 -19.52
C ILE A 195 0.71 -2.65 -19.10
N ASN A 196 -0.10 -2.10 -20.01
CA ASN A 196 -0.97 -0.97 -19.71
C ASN A 196 -2.36 -1.50 -19.33
N GLY A 197 -2.73 -1.37 -18.06
CA GLY A 197 -4.03 -1.82 -17.56
C GLY A 197 -4.36 -1.22 -16.21
N THR A 198 -5.60 -1.44 -15.78
CA THR A 198 -6.09 -1.01 -14.47
C THR A 198 -6.01 -2.18 -13.50
N THR A 199 -5.43 -2.00 -12.32
CA THR A 199 -5.35 -3.10 -11.34
C THR A 199 -6.73 -3.51 -10.85
N TYR A 200 -6.90 -4.79 -10.53
CA TYR A 200 -8.12 -5.28 -9.88
C TYR A 200 -8.35 -4.60 -8.51
N SER A 201 -7.27 -4.17 -7.83
CA SER A 201 -7.38 -3.38 -6.61
C SER A 201 -8.07 -2.05 -6.88
N HIS A 202 -7.65 -1.34 -7.93
CA HIS A 202 -8.27 -0.07 -8.32
C HIS A 202 -9.75 -0.27 -8.73
N LEU A 203 -10.05 -1.35 -9.46
CA LEU A 203 -11.43 -1.68 -9.81
C LEU A 203 -12.29 -1.93 -8.56
N PHE A 204 -11.76 -2.66 -7.58
CA PHE A 204 -12.48 -2.96 -6.34
C PHE A 204 -12.73 -1.70 -5.50
N THR A 205 -11.69 -0.89 -5.24
CA THR A 205 -11.79 0.30 -4.40
C THR A 205 -12.69 1.38 -5.00
N ASN A 206 -12.78 1.45 -6.32
CA ASN A 206 -13.64 2.40 -7.04
C ASN A 206 -15.00 1.81 -7.42
N LEU A 207 -15.41 0.68 -6.79
CA LEU A 207 -16.70 0.02 -7.03
C LEU A 207 -16.96 -0.32 -8.52
N CYS A 208 -15.89 -0.52 -9.28
CA CYS A 208 -15.89 -0.85 -10.70
C CYS A 208 -15.70 -2.35 -10.95
N LEU A 209 -15.52 -3.17 -9.92
CA LEU A 209 -15.40 -4.62 -10.07
C LEU A 209 -16.77 -5.29 -10.25
N THR A 210 -17.20 -5.44 -11.50
CA THR A 210 -18.41 -6.19 -11.86
C THR A 210 -18.18 -7.70 -11.74
N GLU A 211 -19.25 -8.49 -11.61
CA GLU A 211 -19.20 -9.96 -11.65
C GLU A 211 -18.43 -10.49 -12.87
N GLY A 212 -18.72 -9.98 -14.07
CA GLY A 212 -18.02 -10.41 -15.29
C GLY A 212 -16.51 -10.16 -15.27
N ARG A 213 -16.06 -9.05 -14.68
CA ARG A 213 -14.63 -8.75 -14.48
C ARG A 213 -14.00 -9.70 -13.46
N LEU A 214 -14.69 -10.00 -12.36
CA LEU A 214 -14.21 -10.97 -11.38
C LEU A 214 -14.10 -12.37 -11.98
N LEU A 215 -15.11 -12.79 -12.75
CA LEU A 215 -15.09 -14.08 -13.45
C LEU A 215 -13.89 -14.20 -14.40
N LYS A 216 -13.54 -13.14 -15.16
CA LYS A 216 -12.34 -13.15 -16.02
C LYS A 216 -11.05 -13.38 -15.24
N PHE A 217 -10.91 -12.75 -14.07
CA PHE A 217 -9.76 -12.96 -13.20
C PHE A 217 -9.68 -14.40 -12.70
N LEU A 218 -10.80 -14.93 -12.20
CA LEU A 218 -10.90 -16.31 -11.73
C LEU A 218 -10.63 -17.32 -12.85
N SER A 219 -11.14 -17.09 -14.06
CA SER A 219 -10.85 -17.93 -15.23
C SER A 219 -9.37 -17.91 -15.60
N SER A 220 -8.70 -16.77 -15.50
CA SER A 220 -7.26 -16.66 -15.77
C SER A 220 -6.43 -17.41 -14.72
N LEU A 221 -6.80 -17.30 -13.44
CA LEU A 221 -6.20 -18.12 -12.38
C LEU A 221 -6.41 -19.61 -12.59
N GLN A 222 -7.62 -20.01 -12.99
CA GLN A 222 -7.92 -21.41 -13.28
C GLN A 222 -7.06 -21.93 -14.44
N ARG A 223 -6.85 -21.13 -15.50
CA ARG A 223 -5.93 -21.48 -16.59
C ARG A 223 -4.51 -21.71 -16.08
N ILE A 224 -4.02 -20.84 -15.19
CA ILE A 224 -2.69 -21.00 -14.58
C ILE A 224 -2.63 -22.32 -13.79
N HIS A 225 -3.61 -22.59 -12.92
CA HIS A 225 -3.61 -23.77 -12.04
C HIS A 225 -3.78 -25.09 -12.80
N LEU A 226 -4.45 -25.08 -13.96
CA LEU A 226 -4.65 -26.25 -14.81
C LEU A 226 -3.55 -26.44 -15.87
N SER A 227 -2.61 -25.51 -16.00
CA SER A 227 -1.57 -25.60 -17.02
C SER A 227 -0.48 -26.61 -16.69
N LEU A 228 -0.01 -27.32 -17.73
CA LEU A 228 1.03 -28.34 -17.64
C LEU A 228 2.41 -27.71 -17.86
N PRO A 229 3.46 -28.24 -17.20
CA PRO A 229 4.80 -27.69 -17.32
C PRO A 229 5.43 -28.08 -18.67
N ILE A 230 6.43 -27.31 -19.13
CA ILE A 230 7.19 -27.62 -20.36
C ILE A 230 8.07 -28.86 -20.16
N GLU A 231 8.65 -29.02 -18.96
CA GLU A 231 9.47 -30.18 -18.58
C GLU A 231 9.00 -30.77 -17.25
N THR A 232 8.90 -32.10 -17.19
CA THR A 232 8.63 -32.85 -15.96
C THR A 232 9.95 -33.21 -15.28
N THR A 233 10.63 -32.24 -14.66
CA THR A 233 11.73 -32.59 -13.75
C THR A 233 11.15 -33.19 -12.47
N ALA A 234 11.70 -34.32 -12.04
CA ALA A 234 11.20 -35.17 -10.95
C ALA A 234 11.44 -34.59 -9.54
N LEU A 235 11.38 -33.27 -9.36
CA LEU A 235 11.43 -32.67 -8.04
C LEU A 235 10.14 -33.02 -7.30
N LYS A 236 10.27 -33.71 -6.16
CA LYS A 236 9.18 -33.98 -5.21
C LYS A 236 9.36 -33.05 -4.00
N PRO A 237 9.04 -31.75 -4.11
CA PRO A 237 9.17 -30.84 -2.99
C PRO A 237 8.25 -31.29 -1.85
N ASN A 238 8.71 -31.17 -0.60
CA ASN A 238 7.82 -31.32 0.54
C ASN A 238 6.96 -30.05 0.64
N ILE A 239 5.77 -30.09 0.03
CA ILE A 239 4.82 -28.96 0.03
C ILE A 239 4.27 -28.64 1.43
N TYR A 240 4.39 -29.56 2.40
CA TYR A 240 3.92 -29.38 3.77
C TYR A 240 4.95 -28.70 4.69
N ALA A 241 6.24 -28.71 4.31
CA ALA A 241 7.32 -28.16 5.13
C ALA A 241 7.24 -26.64 5.40
N ASN A 242 6.37 -25.92 4.68
CA ASN A 242 6.41 -24.48 4.60
C ASN A 242 5.76 -23.73 5.76
N TYR A 243 4.60 -24.17 6.27
CA TYR A 243 3.77 -23.31 7.13
C TYR A 243 3.98 -23.56 8.62
N SER A 244 3.94 -24.81 9.09
CA SER A 244 4.05 -25.14 10.52
C SER A 244 5.35 -24.61 11.14
N ASN A 245 6.49 -24.85 10.48
CA ASN A 245 7.79 -24.37 10.97
C ASN A 245 7.89 -22.84 10.99
N LYS A 246 7.33 -22.16 9.99
CA LYS A 246 7.33 -20.68 9.94
C LYS A 246 6.49 -20.08 11.06
N ILE A 247 5.34 -20.69 11.36
CA ILE A 247 4.46 -20.25 12.44
C ILE A 247 5.14 -20.43 13.79
N LEU A 248 5.68 -21.62 14.06
CA LEU A 248 6.41 -21.88 15.31
C LEU A 248 7.62 -20.95 15.46
N SER A 249 8.43 -20.79 14.41
CA SER A 249 9.58 -19.89 14.44
C SER A 249 9.17 -18.44 14.73
N ARG A 250 8.10 -17.95 14.10
CA ARG A 250 7.61 -16.58 14.33
C ARG A 250 7.04 -16.42 15.74
N TYR A 251 6.24 -17.37 16.19
CA TYR A 251 5.66 -17.36 17.53
C TYR A 251 6.76 -17.30 18.60
N ASN A 252 7.74 -18.19 18.51
CA ASN A 252 8.87 -18.24 19.45
C ASN A 252 9.73 -16.97 19.39
N GLN A 253 9.94 -16.41 18.20
CA GLN A 253 10.71 -15.18 18.03
C GLN A 253 10.04 -13.96 18.70
N TYR A 254 8.70 -13.92 18.74
CA TYR A 254 7.93 -12.79 19.24
C TYR A 254 7.05 -13.14 20.46
N ILE A 255 7.47 -14.14 21.24
CA ILE A 255 6.68 -14.68 22.35
C ILE A 255 6.24 -13.60 23.35
N ASP A 256 7.13 -12.69 23.73
CA ASP A 256 6.83 -11.61 24.66
C ASP A 256 5.74 -10.67 24.14
N THR A 257 5.72 -10.45 22.82
CA THR A 257 4.68 -9.63 22.17
C THR A 257 3.32 -10.32 22.30
N TYR A 258 3.24 -11.61 21.97
CA TYR A 258 2.01 -12.38 22.09
C TYR A 258 1.51 -12.47 23.54
N VAL A 259 2.40 -12.68 24.51
CA VAL A 259 2.05 -12.67 25.94
C VAL A 259 1.47 -11.32 26.36
N SER A 260 2.08 -10.20 25.94
CA SER A 260 1.57 -8.86 26.28
C SER A 260 0.18 -8.60 25.70
N ILE A 261 -0.10 -9.11 24.50
CA ILE A 261 -1.40 -9.02 23.84
C ILE A 261 -2.44 -9.85 24.62
N ASP A 262 -2.09 -11.08 25.01
CA ASP A 262 -2.97 -11.95 25.78
C ASP A 262 -3.31 -11.33 27.15
N GLU A 263 -2.33 -10.71 27.82
CA GLU A 263 -2.56 -10.00 29.09
C GLU A 263 -3.48 -8.78 28.93
N TYR A 264 -3.27 -7.99 27.87
CA TYR A 264 -4.13 -6.86 27.55
C TYR A 264 -5.59 -7.33 27.36
N PHE A 265 -5.82 -8.34 26.51
CA PHE A 265 -7.17 -8.83 26.28
C PHE A 265 -7.80 -9.46 27.52
N ARG A 266 -7.03 -10.22 28.33
CA ARG A 266 -7.52 -10.79 29.59
C ARG A 266 -8.01 -9.71 30.57
N LYS A 267 -7.42 -8.52 30.53
CA LYS A 267 -7.78 -7.40 31.41
C LYS A 267 -9.03 -6.64 30.94
N TYR A 268 -9.28 -6.59 29.63
CA TYR A 268 -10.29 -5.69 29.04
C TYR A 268 -11.43 -6.40 28.28
N SER A 269 -11.36 -7.73 28.10
CA SER A 269 -12.41 -8.52 27.44
C SER A 269 -13.25 -9.28 28.46
N GLU A 270 -14.58 -9.18 28.36
CA GLU A 270 -15.53 -9.98 29.15
C GLU A 270 -15.66 -11.43 28.62
N SER A 271 -15.14 -11.71 27.43
CA SER A 271 -15.21 -13.03 26.79
C SER A 271 -13.93 -13.84 27.02
N SER A 272 -14.10 -15.15 27.23
CA SER A 272 -13.02 -16.14 27.26
C SER A 272 -12.40 -16.30 25.87
N MET A 273 -11.46 -15.42 25.52
CA MET A 273 -10.66 -15.57 24.32
C MET A 273 -9.58 -16.63 24.55
N ILE A 274 -9.37 -17.47 23.53
CA ILE A 274 -8.20 -18.35 23.45
C ILE A 274 -6.92 -17.51 23.46
N SER A 275 -5.90 -17.99 24.17
CA SER A 275 -4.58 -17.38 24.18
C SER A 275 -3.90 -17.48 22.82
N SER A 276 -2.91 -16.63 22.58
CA SER A 276 -2.08 -16.71 21.38
C SER A 276 -1.38 -18.08 21.27
N ALA A 277 -1.00 -18.69 22.41
CA ALA A 277 -0.45 -20.04 22.46
C ALA A 277 -1.44 -21.08 21.95
N GLU A 278 -2.66 -21.10 22.51
CA GLU A 278 -3.72 -22.02 22.09
C GLU A 278 -4.09 -21.82 20.62
N PHE A 279 -4.10 -20.57 20.14
CA PHE A 279 -4.36 -20.28 18.73
C PHE A 279 -3.27 -20.84 17.81
N VAL A 280 -1.99 -20.73 18.19
CA VAL A 280 -0.88 -21.34 17.45
C VAL A 280 -1.03 -22.87 17.44
N ASP A 281 -1.33 -23.48 18.59
CA ASP A 281 -1.54 -24.93 18.69
C ASP A 281 -2.69 -25.39 17.79
N CYS A 282 -3.81 -24.66 17.74
CA CYS A 282 -4.91 -24.94 16.82
C CYS A 282 -4.46 -24.93 15.35
N ILE A 283 -3.64 -23.97 14.94
CA ILE A 283 -3.15 -23.88 13.56
C ILE A 283 -2.16 -25.02 13.25
N ILE A 284 -1.27 -25.34 14.19
CA ILE A 284 -0.31 -26.43 14.01
C ILE A 284 -1.04 -27.78 13.93
N GLN A 285 -2.06 -27.99 14.76
CA GLN A 285 -2.91 -29.17 14.71
C GLN A 285 -3.63 -29.27 13.37
N TYR A 286 -4.21 -28.16 12.86
CA TYR A 286 -4.81 -28.13 11.53
C TYR A 286 -3.83 -28.56 10.44
N PHE A 287 -2.59 -28.03 10.44
CA PHE A 287 -1.60 -28.43 9.44
C PHE A 287 -1.19 -29.90 9.56
N ALA A 288 -1.10 -30.44 10.79
CA ALA A 288 -0.83 -31.86 11.00
C ALA A 288 -1.97 -32.76 10.44
N GLU A 289 -3.22 -32.37 10.67
CA GLU A 289 -4.41 -33.06 10.13
C GLU A 289 -4.54 -32.92 8.61
N TYR A 290 -4.03 -31.84 8.04
CA TYR A 290 -3.97 -31.62 6.59
C TYR A 290 -2.84 -32.45 5.92
N GLU A 291 -1.68 -32.53 6.57
CA GLU A 291 -0.50 -33.26 6.09
C GLU A 291 -0.64 -34.78 6.22
N SER A 292 -1.20 -35.27 7.33
CA SER A 292 -1.30 -36.71 7.64
C SER A 292 -1.98 -37.54 6.52
N PRO A 293 -3.16 -37.14 5.98
CA PRO A 293 -3.78 -37.79 4.83
C PRO A 293 -3.31 -37.22 3.48
N LYS A 294 -2.28 -36.37 3.45
CA LYS A 294 -1.70 -35.76 2.25
C LYS A 294 -2.72 -35.03 1.37
N GLN A 295 -3.51 -34.13 1.96
CA GLN A 295 -4.58 -33.41 1.25
C GLN A 295 -4.08 -32.36 0.23
N GLY A 296 -2.79 -32.04 0.25
CA GLY A 296 -2.16 -31.09 -0.66
C GLY A 296 -2.10 -31.59 -2.10
N VAL A 297 -2.51 -30.73 -3.03
CA VAL A 297 -2.37 -30.96 -4.47
C VAL A 297 -1.16 -30.19 -4.97
N LEU A 298 -0.20 -30.91 -5.55
CA LEU A 298 0.95 -30.29 -6.20
C LEU A 298 0.50 -29.69 -7.53
N SER A 299 0.58 -28.37 -7.65
CA SER A 299 0.43 -27.71 -8.95
C SER A 299 1.72 -27.82 -9.75
N SER A 300 1.59 -28.09 -11.05
CA SER A 300 2.67 -28.05 -12.02
C SER A 300 3.21 -26.64 -12.27
N MET A 301 2.46 -25.61 -11.87
CA MET A 301 2.86 -24.21 -12.03
C MET A 301 3.04 -23.52 -10.70
N ILE A 302 4.17 -22.83 -10.59
CA ILE A 302 4.39 -21.82 -9.57
C ILE A 302 3.96 -20.49 -10.18
N HIS A 303 3.09 -19.76 -9.49
CA HIS A 303 2.80 -18.35 -9.78
C HIS A 303 2.90 -17.57 -8.47
N GLY A 304 2.96 -16.24 -8.56
CA GLY A 304 3.02 -15.37 -7.38
C GLY A 304 1.71 -15.40 -6.57
N GLU A 305 1.62 -14.59 -5.52
CA GLU A 305 0.34 -14.43 -4.83
C GLU A 305 -0.67 -13.73 -5.78
N PRO A 306 -1.85 -14.33 -6.01
CA PRO A 306 -2.86 -13.79 -6.93
C PRO A 306 -3.67 -12.69 -6.23
N VAL A 307 -2.96 -11.68 -5.73
CA VAL A 307 -3.58 -10.50 -5.12
C VAL A 307 -3.99 -9.50 -6.20
N PHE A 308 -5.10 -8.81 -5.97
CA PHE A 308 -5.68 -7.85 -6.91
C PHE A 308 -4.75 -6.71 -7.32
N SER A 309 -3.71 -6.41 -6.53
CA SER A 309 -2.71 -5.40 -6.86
C SER A 309 -1.77 -5.81 -7.99
N ASN A 310 -1.64 -7.12 -8.22
CA ASN A 310 -0.73 -7.70 -9.21
C ASN A 310 -1.45 -8.18 -10.47
N ALA A 311 -2.78 -8.05 -10.51
CA ALA A 311 -3.61 -8.43 -11.64
C ALA A 311 -4.13 -7.17 -12.33
N LEU A 312 -4.01 -7.11 -13.64
CA LEU A 312 -4.38 -5.96 -14.45
C LEU A 312 -5.59 -6.34 -15.31
N LEU A 313 -6.46 -5.38 -15.59
CA LEU A 313 -7.45 -5.47 -16.66
C LEU A 313 -7.02 -4.50 -17.75
N THR A 314 -6.70 -5.04 -18.92
CA THR A 314 -6.26 -4.24 -20.08
C THR A 314 -7.44 -3.61 -20.82
N PRO A 315 -7.22 -2.55 -21.64
CA PRO A 315 -8.29 -1.91 -22.41
C PRO A 315 -9.03 -2.85 -23.38
N ASP A 316 -8.32 -3.84 -23.92
CA ASP A 316 -8.85 -4.92 -24.77
C ASP A 316 -9.46 -6.06 -23.95
N SER A 317 -9.71 -5.84 -22.66
CA SER A 317 -10.51 -6.72 -21.80
C SER A 317 -9.85 -8.08 -21.45
N HIS A 318 -8.52 -8.13 -21.52
CA HIS A 318 -7.67 -9.22 -21.04
C HIS A 318 -7.23 -9.00 -19.59
N VAL A 319 -6.88 -10.09 -18.91
CA VAL A 319 -6.38 -10.12 -17.53
C VAL A 319 -4.93 -10.58 -17.50
#